data_AF-A0A836QRX0-F1
#
_entry.id   AF-A0A836QRX0-F1
#
_cell.length_a   1.000
_cell.length_b   1.000
_cell.length_c   1.000
_cell.angle_alpha   90.00
_cell.angle_beta   90.00
_cell.angle_gamma   90.00
#
_symmetry.space_group_name_H-M   'P 1'
#
loop_
_entity.id
_entity.type
_entity.pdbx_description
1 polymer ?
#
loop_
_entity_poly.entity_id
_entity_poly.type
_entity_poly.pdbx_seq_one_letter_code
_entity_poly.pdbx_strand_id
1 'polypeptide(L)'
;MKLKTIILILLPYHHLNRLRSISMNVNPNLLALIVAAIWGLAPIFEKLSLQVMSPIYVLCVRFFLVTCLLVPIFISSNQVLSLDDLTFRNLLLILVPGLLAVLGIYLYFNALSGSSASKIVPLTAIYPLFTCFYAYIFLKEDFTTEKIIGTILIVAGVFVLNYKDYLQN
;
A
#
# COMPACT_ATOMS: atom_id res chain seq x y z
N MET A 1 21.51 -6.49 13.10
CA MET A 1 21.30 -5.22 13.82
C MET A 1 19.79 -4.96 13.84
N LYS A 2 19.11 -5.15 14.99
CA LYS A 2 17.64 -5.27 15.06
C LYS A 2 16.94 -4.00 14.53
N LEU A 3 15.78 -4.15 13.87
CA LEU A 3 14.91 -3.09 13.33
C LEU A 3 14.68 -1.90 14.30
N LYS A 4 14.68 -2.18 15.62
CA LYS A 4 14.64 -1.17 16.68
C LYS A 4 15.78 -0.16 16.61
N THR A 5 16.99 -0.53 16.19
CA THR A 5 18.16 0.35 16.10
C THR A 5 18.06 1.31 14.93
N ILE A 6 17.50 0.89 13.79
CA ILE A 6 17.26 1.80 12.66
C ILE A 6 16.15 2.78 13.01
N ILE A 7 15.06 2.32 13.62
CA ILE A 7 13.97 3.20 14.08
C ILE A 7 14.45 4.16 15.20
N LEU A 8 15.32 3.72 16.13
CA LEU A 8 15.90 4.57 17.18
C LEU A 8 16.90 5.61 16.66
N ILE A 9 17.59 5.33 15.55
CA ILE A 9 18.55 6.27 14.94
C ILE A 9 17.80 7.30 14.07
N LEU A 10 16.57 7.00 13.64
CA LEU A 10 15.79 7.81 12.70
C LEU A 10 14.73 8.70 13.33
N LEU A 11 14.26 8.41 14.55
CA LEU A 11 13.28 9.23 15.26
C LEU A 11 13.83 9.63 16.64
N PRO A 12 13.73 10.92 17.03
CA PRO A 12 14.02 11.34 18.41
C PRO A 12 13.14 10.54 19.37
N TYR A 13 13.72 10.05 20.46
CA TYR A 13 13.08 9.19 21.47
C TYR A 13 11.72 9.74 21.97
N HIS A 14 11.52 11.07 21.96
CA HIS A 14 10.26 11.72 22.30
C HIS A 14 9.08 11.43 21.34
N HIS A 15 9.31 11.14 20.06
CA HIS A 15 8.23 10.81 19.11
C HIS A 15 7.65 9.40 19.32
N LEU A 16 8.45 8.45 19.84
CA LEU A 16 8.05 7.06 20.00
C LEU A 16 6.93 6.89 21.04
N ASN A 17 6.92 7.69 22.11
CA ASN A 17 5.87 7.66 23.12
C ASN A 17 4.54 8.22 22.60
N ARG A 18 4.57 9.18 21.68
CA ARG A 18 3.37 9.78 21.04
C ARG A 18 2.73 8.84 20.01
N LEU A 19 3.54 8.05 19.30
CA LEU A 19 3.04 7.02 18.38
C LEU A 19 2.40 5.84 19.14
N ARG A 20 2.91 5.53 20.34
CA ARG A 20 2.39 4.48 21.20
C ARG A 20 1.02 4.81 21.82
N SER A 21 0.69 6.09 21.99
CA SER A 21 -0.64 6.53 22.47
C SER A 21 -1.71 6.55 21.38
N ILE A 22 -1.34 6.45 20.09
CA ILE A 22 -2.28 6.43 18.95
C ILE A 22 -2.55 4.99 18.48
N SER A 23 -1.70 4.01 18.82
CA SER A 23 -1.95 2.63 18.40
C SER A 23 -3.18 2.09 19.14
N MET A 24 -4.27 1.86 18.39
CA MET A 24 -5.36 1.04 18.86
C MET A 24 -4.78 -0.27 19.41
N ASN A 25 -5.24 -0.72 20.58
CA ASN A 25 -4.76 -1.94 21.22
C ASN A 25 -5.32 -3.20 20.53
N VAL A 26 -5.40 -3.16 19.20
CA VAL A 26 -5.97 -4.17 18.32
C VAL A 26 -4.82 -4.90 17.63
N ASN A 27 -4.93 -6.22 17.53
CA ASN A 27 -3.93 -7.05 16.88
C ASN A 27 -3.71 -6.57 15.41
N PRO A 28 -2.49 -6.17 15.01
CA PRO A 28 -2.20 -5.69 13.66
C PRO A 28 -2.57 -6.70 12.56
N ASN A 29 -2.47 -8.00 12.85
CA ASN A 29 -2.83 -9.05 11.90
C ASN A 29 -4.35 -9.07 11.63
N LEU A 30 -5.16 -8.82 12.67
CA LEU A 30 -6.62 -8.71 12.51
C LEU A 30 -6.99 -7.49 11.66
N LEU A 31 -6.32 -6.36 11.89
CA LEU A 31 -6.50 -5.16 11.06
C LEU A 31 -6.15 -5.43 9.60
N ALA A 32 -5.06 -6.17 9.33
CA ALA A 32 -4.67 -6.52 7.97
C ALA A 32 -5.71 -7.42 7.27
N LEU A 33 -6.36 -8.34 8.00
CA LEU A 33 -7.45 -9.16 7.44
C LEU A 33 -8.68 -8.33 7.10
N ILE A 34 -9.04 -7.37 7.95
CA ILE A 34 -10.13 -6.42 7.68
C ILE A 34 -9.80 -5.58 6.44
N VAL A 35 -8.57 -5.10 6.32
CA VAL A 35 -8.10 -4.38 5.12
C VAL A 35 -8.26 -5.24 3.89
N ALA A 36 -7.84 -6.52 3.93
CA ALA A 36 -7.98 -7.43 2.80
C ALA A 36 -9.45 -7.61 2.36
N ALA A 37 -10.38 -7.72 3.31
CA ALA A 37 -11.81 -7.80 3.01
C ALA A 37 -12.35 -6.51 2.35
N ILE A 38 -11.98 -5.34 2.89
CA ILE A 38 -12.40 -4.05 2.33
C ILE A 38 -11.79 -3.82 0.94
N TRP A 39 -10.49 -4.08 0.79
CA TRP A 39 -9.78 -3.91 -0.48
C TRP A 39 -10.22 -4.91 -1.54
N GLY A 40 -10.76 -6.08 -1.17
CA GLY A 40 -11.35 -7.01 -2.11
C GLY A 40 -12.58 -6.46 -2.85
N LEU A 41 -13.32 -5.52 -2.24
CA LEU A 41 -14.49 -4.89 -2.86
C LEU A 41 -14.13 -3.74 -3.81
N ALA A 42 -13.04 -3.03 -3.55
CA ALA A 42 -12.68 -1.82 -4.29
C ALA A 42 -12.53 -2.06 -5.82
N PRO A 43 -11.84 -3.13 -6.29
CA PRO A 43 -11.68 -3.40 -7.72
C PRO A 43 -12.99 -3.56 -8.50
N ILE A 44 -14.08 -3.95 -7.84
CA ILE A 44 -15.41 -4.07 -8.47
C ILE A 44 -15.88 -2.69 -8.90
N PHE A 45 -15.88 -1.73 -7.97
CA PHE A 45 -16.28 -0.34 -8.26
C PHE A 45 -15.28 0.37 -9.17
N GLU A 46 -13.98 0.11 -9.00
CA GLU A 46 -12.94 0.62 -9.90
C GLU A 46 -13.21 0.15 -11.34
N LYS A 47 -13.43 -1.15 -11.55
CA LYS A 47 -13.73 -1.68 -12.89
C LYS A 47 -15.01 -1.08 -13.48
N LEU A 48 -16.08 -0.96 -12.68
CA LEU A 48 -17.34 -0.33 -13.14
C LEU A 48 -17.12 1.14 -13.55
N SER A 49 -16.37 1.90 -12.77
CA SER A 49 -16.06 3.30 -13.10
C SER A 49 -15.22 3.43 -14.38
N LEU A 50 -14.27 2.51 -14.59
CA LEU A 50 -13.39 2.49 -15.76
C LEU A 50 -14.08 2.03 -17.06
N GLN A 51 -15.30 1.49 -16.98
CA GLN A 51 -16.11 1.20 -18.18
C GLN A 51 -16.73 2.47 -18.79
N VAL A 52 -16.88 3.52 -18.00
CA VAL A 52 -17.56 4.76 -18.41
C VAL A 52 -16.66 6.00 -18.36
N MET A 53 -15.49 5.90 -17.73
CA MET A 53 -14.55 7.02 -17.53
C MET A 53 -13.11 6.58 -17.79
N SER A 54 -12.25 7.53 -18.19
CA SER A 54 -10.83 7.25 -18.40
C SER A 54 -10.09 7.04 -17.08
N PRO A 55 -8.98 6.25 -17.07
CA PRO A 55 -8.19 5.99 -15.86
C PRO A 55 -7.76 7.25 -15.09
N ILE A 56 -7.31 8.28 -15.80
CA ILE A 56 -6.87 9.54 -15.17
C ILE A 56 -8.04 10.30 -14.53
N TYR A 57 -9.23 10.26 -15.15
CA TYR A 57 -10.41 10.92 -14.61
C TYR A 57 -10.85 10.28 -13.29
N VAL A 58 -10.99 8.94 -13.27
CA VAL A 58 -11.33 8.19 -12.06
C VAL A 58 -10.31 8.45 -10.96
N LEU A 59 -9.02 8.51 -11.32
CA LEU A 59 -7.95 8.74 -10.37
C LEU A 59 -8.00 10.13 -9.73
N CYS A 60 -8.21 11.18 -10.54
CA CYS A 60 -8.35 12.55 -10.04
C CYS A 60 -9.54 12.68 -9.08
N VAL A 61 -10.70 12.14 -9.46
CA VAL A 61 -11.90 12.17 -8.61
C VAL A 61 -11.66 11.43 -7.30
N ARG A 62 -11.03 10.25 -7.34
CA ARG A 62 -10.67 9.46 -6.14
C ARG A 62 -9.81 10.27 -5.18
N PHE A 63 -8.71 10.86 -5.65
CA PHE A 63 -7.81 11.61 -4.77
C PHE A 63 -8.42 12.91 -4.27
N PHE A 64 -9.26 13.56 -5.06
CA PHE A 64 -10.04 14.71 -4.60
C PHE A 64 -10.95 14.32 -3.43
N LEU A 65 -11.75 13.26 -3.59
CA LEU A 65 -12.64 12.76 -2.53
C LEU A 65 -11.87 12.35 -1.27
N VAL A 66 -10.77 11.60 -1.43
CA VAL A 66 -9.90 11.22 -0.30
C VAL A 66 -9.36 12.45 0.42
N THR A 67 -8.92 13.47 -0.31
CA THR A 67 -8.42 14.72 0.29
C THR A 67 -9.54 15.46 1.04
N CYS A 68 -10.73 15.59 0.44
CA CYS A 68 -11.90 16.21 1.08
C CYS A 68 -12.31 15.50 2.36
N LEU A 69 -12.14 14.18 2.46
CA LEU A 69 -12.43 13.40 3.67
C LEU A 69 -11.31 13.51 4.70
N LEU A 70 -10.04 13.46 4.28
CA LEU A 70 -8.90 13.46 5.20
C LEU A 70 -8.61 14.83 5.80
N VAL A 71 -8.85 15.93 5.09
CA VAL A 71 -8.56 17.29 5.59
C VAL A 71 -9.36 17.61 6.87
N PRO A 72 -10.70 17.41 6.94
CA PRO A 72 -11.45 17.61 8.18
C PRO A 72 -11.03 16.68 9.32
N ILE A 73 -10.66 15.43 9.01
CA ILE A 73 -10.15 14.48 10.01
C ILE A 73 -8.82 14.98 10.57
N PHE A 74 -7.93 15.47 9.71
CA PHE A 74 -6.67 16.05 10.12
C PHE A 74 -6.88 17.28 11.01
N ILE A 75 -7.75 18.22 10.60
CA ILE A 75 -8.08 19.41 11.40
C ILE A 75 -8.67 19.01 12.76
N SER A 76 -9.61 18.08 12.79
CA SER A 76 -10.26 17.64 14.05
C SER A 76 -9.34 16.83 14.96
N SER A 77 -8.27 16.24 14.43
CA SER A 77 -7.30 15.49 15.22
C SER A 77 -6.41 16.37 16.13
N ASN A 78 -6.48 17.70 16.01
CA ASN A 78 -5.63 18.66 16.71
C ASN A 78 -4.13 18.35 16.60
N GLN A 79 -3.73 17.63 15.55
CA GLN A 79 -2.34 17.34 15.28
C GLN A 79 -1.67 18.61 14.76
N VAL A 80 -0.85 19.23 15.62
CA VAL A 80 -0.01 20.35 15.22
C VAL A 80 1.16 19.80 14.41
N LEU A 81 1.25 20.22 13.16
CA LEU A 81 2.42 19.96 12.31
C LEU A 81 3.58 20.76 12.89
N SER A 82 4.57 20.10 13.49
CA SER A 82 5.76 20.80 13.95
C SER A 82 6.56 21.22 12.72
N LEU A 83 6.98 22.49 12.64
CA LEU A 83 7.88 22.93 11.57
C LEU A 83 9.21 22.18 11.62
N ASP A 84 9.61 21.71 12.81
CA ASP A 84 10.78 20.85 13.00
C ASP A 84 10.60 19.45 12.36
N ASP A 85 9.36 18.99 12.17
CA ASP A 85 9.05 17.73 11.49
C ASP A 85 9.13 17.86 9.96
N LEU A 86 9.07 19.08 9.41
CA LEU A 86 9.12 19.37 7.97
C LEU A 86 10.55 19.44 7.40
N THR A 87 11.44 18.58 7.88
CA THR A 87 12.76 18.44 7.27
C THR A 87 12.64 17.90 5.84
N PHE A 88 13.55 18.29 4.95
CA PHE A 88 13.61 17.77 3.58
C PHE A 88 13.58 16.24 3.53
N ARG A 89 14.25 15.60 4.50
CA ARG A 89 14.26 14.15 4.66
C ARG A 89 12.87 13.58 4.95
N ASN A 90 12.16 14.14 5.94
CA ASN A 90 10.82 13.67 6.28
C ASN A 90 9.83 13.91 5.15
N LEU A 91 9.98 15.03 4.43
CA LEU A 91 9.23 15.30 3.22
C LEU A 91 9.49 14.23 2.16
N LEU A 92 10.74 13.83 1.91
CA LEU A 92 11.03 12.73 0.98
C LEU A 92 10.41 11.40 1.42
N LEU A 93 10.46 11.07 2.72
CA LEU A 93 9.86 9.85 3.27
C LEU A 93 8.33 9.80 3.09
N ILE A 94 7.67 10.95 2.94
CA ILE A 94 6.21 11.03 2.74
C ILE A 94 5.85 11.18 1.25
N LEU A 95 6.54 12.07 0.55
CA LEU A 95 6.23 12.42 -0.85
C LEU A 95 6.61 11.31 -1.82
N VAL A 96 7.76 10.64 -1.63
CA VAL A 96 8.19 9.58 -2.57
C VAL A 96 7.21 8.41 -2.58
N PRO A 97 6.78 7.83 -1.44
CA PRO A 97 5.74 6.80 -1.44
C PRO A 97 4.41 7.30 -2.02
N GLY A 98 4.03 8.55 -1.77
CA GLY A 98 2.82 9.16 -2.35
C GLY A 98 2.88 9.21 -3.89
N LEU A 99 4.00 9.65 -4.45
CA LEU A 99 4.21 9.69 -5.90
C LEU A 99 4.22 8.29 -6.52
N LEU A 100 4.89 7.32 -5.87
CA LEU A 100 4.89 5.93 -6.31
C LEU A 100 3.48 5.32 -6.26
N ALA A 101 2.68 5.67 -5.25
CA ALA A 101 1.29 5.24 -5.16
C ALA A 101 0.43 5.79 -6.31
N VAL A 102 0.57 7.08 -6.65
CA VAL A 102 -0.14 7.70 -7.78
C VAL A 102 0.27 7.05 -9.11
N LEU A 103 1.57 6.82 -9.33
CA LEU A 103 2.04 6.16 -10.54
C LEU A 103 1.55 4.71 -10.61
N GLY A 104 1.70 3.95 -9.53
CA GLY A 104 1.30 2.55 -9.45
C GLY A 104 -0.20 2.37 -9.71
N ILE A 105 -1.03 3.22 -9.11
CA ILE A 105 -2.48 3.14 -9.28
C ILE A 105 -2.93 3.59 -10.67
N TYR A 106 -2.24 4.56 -11.29
CA TYR A 106 -2.47 4.94 -12.67
C TYR A 106 -2.20 3.77 -13.62
N LEU A 107 -1.07 3.09 -13.46
CA LEU A 107 -0.74 1.90 -14.26
C LEU A 107 -1.73 0.75 -14.01
N TYR A 108 -2.10 0.53 -12.75
CA TYR A 108 -3.12 -0.47 -12.37
C TYR A 108 -4.49 -0.16 -13.00
N PHE A 109 -4.95 1.08 -12.99
CA PHE A 109 -6.22 1.46 -13.63
C PHE A 109 -6.19 1.30 -15.15
N ASN A 110 -5.06 1.58 -15.79
CA ASN A 110 -4.89 1.29 -17.23
C ASN A 110 -4.92 -0.22 -17.53
N ALA A 111 -4.29 -1.04 -16.69
CA ALA A 111 -4.38 -2.50 -16.84
C ALA A 111 -5.80 -3.01 -16.58
N LEU A 112 -6.46 -2.49 -15.54
CA LEU A 112 -7.80 -2.88 -15.14
C LEU A 112 -8.86 -2.43 -16.15
N SER A 113 -8.69 -1.29 -16.82
CA SER A 113 -9.62 -0.87 -17.88
C SER A 113 -9.58 -1.86 -19.05
N GLY A 114 -8.39 -2.31 -19.44
CA GLY A 114 -8.18 -3.24 -20.56
C GLY A 114 -8.43 -4.73 -20.27
N SER A 115 -8.65 -5.14 -19.02
CA SER A 115 -8.83 -6.56 -18.69
C SER A 115 -9.79 -6.80 -17.51
N SER A 116 -10.07 -8.06 -17.16
CA SER A 116 -10.98 -8.39 -16.07
C SER A 116 -10.34 -8.14 -14.69
N ALA A 117 -11.15 -7.75 -13.71
CA ALA A 117 -10.69 -7.59 -12.33
C ALA A 117 -10.15 -8.92 -11.76
N SER A 118 -10.78 -10.05 -12.11
CA SER A 118 -10.34 -11.38 -11.70
C SER A 118 -8.96 -11.78 -12.23
N LYS A 119 -8.48 -11.13 -13.30
CA LYS A 119 -7.13 -11.31 -13.85
C LYS A 119 -6.14 -10.33 -13.25
N ILE A 120 -6.44 -9.03 -13.34
CA ILE A 120 -5.51 -7.97 -12.96
C ILE A 120 -5.26 -7.93 -11.45
N VAL A 121 -6.29 -8.14 -10.62
CA VAL A 121 -6.15 -8.03 -9.15
C VAL A 121 -5.23 -9.13 -8.58
N PRO A 122 -5.40 -10.42 -8.94
CA PRO A 122 -4.43 -11.43 -8.50
C PRO A 122 -3.03 -11.20 -9.08
N LEU A 123 -2.91 -10.75 -10.34
CA LEU A 123 -1.58 -10.46 -10.93
C LEU A 123 -0.82 -9.39 -10.15
N THR A 124 -1.49 -8.33 -9.68
CA THR A 124 -0.82 -7.32 -8.85
C THR A 124 -0.50 -7.83 -7.45
N ALA A 125 -1.18 -8.87 -6.96
CA ALA A 125 -0.92 -9.50 -5.66
C ALA A 125 0.43 -10.24 -5.56
N ILE A 126 1.25 -10.26 -6.62
CA ILE A 126 2.66 -10.69 -6.55
C ILE A 126 3.57 -9.66 -5.86
N TYR A 127 3.08 -8.45 -5.57
CA TYR A 127 3.86 -7.40 -4.92
C TYR A 127 4.60 -7.83 -3.63
N PRO A 128 4.12 -8.79 -2.79
CA PRO A 128 4.87 -9.26 -1.63
C PRO A 128 6.26 -9.84 -1.96
N LEU A 129 6.45 -10.39 -3.17
CA LEU A 129 7.77 -10.79 -3.67
C LEU A 129 8.73 -9.59 -3.71
N PHE A 130 8.28 -8.50 -4.32
CA PHE A 130 9.05 -7.26 -4.40
C PHE A 130 9.20 -6.61 -3.02
N THR A 131 8.16 -6.63 -2.19
CA THR A 131 8.24 -6.10 -0.81
C THR A 131 9.29 -6.83 0.01
N CYS A 132 9.36 -8.17 -0.05
CA CYS A 132 10.40 -8.93 0.67
C CYS A 132 11.80 -8.57 0.16
N PHE A 133 11.96 -8.46 -1.16
CA PHE A 133 13.21 -8.03 -1.79
C PHE A 133 13.65 -6.63 -1.35
N TYR A 134 12.76 -5.66 -1.40
CA TYR A 134 13.06 -4.29 -0.96
C TYR A 134 13.25 -4.19 0.55
N ALA A 135 12.53 -4.98 1.36
CA ALA A 135 12.73 -5.02 2.81
C ALA A 135 14.13 -5.55 3.16
N TYR A 136 14.64 -6.55 2.44
CA TYR A 136 16.01 -7.01 2.61
C TYR A 136 17.03 -5.91 2.30
N ILE A 137 16.88 -5.21 1.18
CA ILE A 137 17.83 -4.18 0.73
C ILE A 137 17.77 -2.93 1.63
N PHE A 138 16.57 -2.39 1.86
CA PHE A 138 16.40 -1.07 2.49
C PHE A 138 16.14 -1.15 3.99
N LEU A 139 15.40 -2.15 4.47
CA LEU A 139 15.08 -2.34 5.89
C LEU A 139 16.07 -3.28 6.60
N LYS A 140 16.93 -3.96 5.85
CA LYS A 140 17.87 -4.97 6.36
C LYS A 140 17.16 -6.08 7.14
N GLU A 141 15.97 -6.45 6.69
CA GLU A 141 15.25 -7.61 7.22
C GLU A 141 15.83 -8.90 6.66
N ASP A 142 15.95 -9.92 7.50
CA ASP A 142 16.42 -11.23 7.05
C ASP A 142 15.32 -11.95 6.22
N PHE A 143 15.78 -12.66 5.18
CA PHE A 143 14.97 -13.64 4.47
C PHE A 143 14.91 -14.92 5.31
N THR A 144 13.81 -15.11 6.01
CA THR A 144 13.55 -16.39 6.67
C THR A 144 13.01 -17.39 5.63
N THR A 145 13.29 -18.68 5.85
CA THR A 145 12.81 -19.75 4.98
C THR A 145 11.29 -19.72 4.83
N GLU A 146 10.57 -19.37 5.89
CA GLU A 146 9.11 -19.24 5.89
C GLU A 146 8.63 -18.09 4.99
N LYS A 147 9.32 -16.93 5.00
CA LYS A 147 8.99 -15.82 4.09
C LYS A 147 9.19 -16.24 2.64
N ILE A 148 10.29 -16.92 2.32
CA ILE A 148 10.58 -17.41 0.96
C ILE A 148 9.49 -18.38 0.49
N ILE A 149 9.18 -19.40 1.30
CA ILE A 149 8.15 -20.39 0.96
C ILE A 149 6.80 -19.71 0.77
N GLY A 150 6.41 -18.81 1.68
CA GLY A 150 5.16 -18.07 1.60
C GLY A 150 5.07 -17.22 0.33
N THR A 151 6.14 -16.51 -0.03
CA THR A 151 6.20 -15.73 -1.27
C THR A 151 6.08 -16.61 -2.51
N ILE A 152 6.76 -17.75 -2.55
CA ILE A 152 6.67 -18.69 -3.67
C ILE A 152 5.23 -19.22 -3.81
N LEU A 153 4.58 -19.56 -2.70
CA LEU A 153 3.18 -20.01 -2.69
C LEU A 153 2.22 -18.92 -3.19
N ILE A 154 2.44 -17.66 -2.82
CA ILE A 154 1.64 -16.53 -3.34
C ILE A 154 1.79 -16.44 -4.87
N VAL A 155 3.03 -16.43 -5.36
CA VAL A 155 3.30 -16.32 -6.81
C VAL A 155 2.72 -17.52 -7.58
N ALA A 156 2.88 -18.73 -7.06
CA ALA A 156 2.30 -19.93 -7.65
C ALA A 156 0.76 -19.88 -7.66
N GLY A 157 0.14 -19.44 -6.56
CA GLY A 157 -1.30 -19.25 -6.48
C GLY A 157 -1.83 -18.25 -7.51
N VAL A 158 -1.14 -17.12 -7.68
CA VAL A 158 -1.47 -16.12 -8.71
C VAL A 158 -1.37 -16.72 -10.11
N PHE A 159 -0.31 -17.50 -10.40
CA PHE A 159 -0.16 -18.17 -11.68
C PHE A 159 -1.31 -19.13 -11.96
N VAL A 160 -1.71 -19.94 -10.97
CA VAL A 160 -2.85 -20.86 -11.10
C VAL A 160 -4.16 -20.11 -11.36
N LEU A 161 -4.42 -19.01 -10.66
CA LEU A 161 -5.63 -18.19 -10.86
C LEU A 161 -5.72 -17.63 -12.29
N ASN A 162 -4.59 -17.28 -12.89
CA ASN A 162 -4.52 -16.65 -14.21
C ASN A 162 -4.26 -17.63 -15.36
N TYR A 163 -4.04 -18.92 -15.07
CA TYR A 163 -3.57 -19.89 -16.06
C TYR A 163 -4.47 -19.99 -17.31
N LYS A 164 -5.81 -20.02 -17.11
CA LYS A 164 -6.76 -20.06 -18.24
C LYS A 164 -6.74 -18.78 -19.07
N ASP A 165 -6.57 -17.62 -18.42
CA ASP A 165 -6.52 -16.33 -19.09
C ASP A 165 -5.22 -16.13 -19.89
N TYR A 166 -4.16 -16.90 -19.59
CA TYR A 166 -2.93 -16.93 -20.38
C TYR A 166 -3.07 -17.76 -21.66
N LEU A 167 -3.89 -18.82 -21.66
CA LEU A 167 -4.06 -19.71 -22.83
C LEU A 167 -5.04 -19.15 -23.88
N GLN A 168 -5.83 -18.14 -23.53
CA GLN A 168 -6.86 -17.54 -24.39
C GLN A 168 -6.44 -16.22 -25.07
N ASN A 169 -5.21 -15.74 -24.82
CA ASN A 169 -4.56 -14.65 -25.56
C ASN A 169 -3.49 -15.21 -26.50
#